data_AF-A0AAU6JK80-F1
#
_entry.id   AF-A0AAU6JK80-F1
#
_cell.length_a   1.000
_cell.length_b   1.000
_cell.length_c   1.000
_cell.angle_alpha   90.00
_cell.angle_beta   90.00
_cell.angle_gamma   90.00
#
_symmetry.space_group_name_H-M   'P 1'
#
loop_
_entity.id
_entity.type
_entity.pdbx_description
1 polymer ?
#
loop_
_entity_poly.entity_id
_entity_poly.type
_entity_poly.pdbx_seq_one_letter_code
_entity_poly.pdbx_strand_id
1 'polypeptide(L)'
;MKIGDMVRVVKEMDGRQEFMYGRITDFYKPDGRQYRRKVAKPFGAYVDLIEGYSGARRPLAEVTPVAEDFEFITDPSEVHRGAFGPAGMLWCMGCPRPYPNPASVKVLHKATGVKTQLCDTHNDEEQWAQLGHQPLWDARGSRDVIEDLARNPEKLVGPVEDWESHRLREWAGIFPYLVPQKAGELYAAWKENQSAAVAA
;
A
#
# COMPACT_ATOMS: atom_id res chain seq x y z
N MET A 1 -4.88 -8.60 4.58
CA MET A 1 -6.33 -8.71 4.77
C MET A 1 -6.81 -10.16 4.77
N LYS A 2 -7.49 -10.58 5.83
CA LYS A 2 -8.09 -11.89 6.09
C LYS A 2 -9.56 -11.72 6.42
N ILE A 3 -10.32 -12.80 6.28
CA ILE A 3 -11.65 -12.88 6.89
C ILE A 3 -11.51 -12.61 8.39
N GLY A 4 -12.31 -11.69 8.88
CA GLY A 4 -12.33 -11.22 10.26
C GLY A 4 -11.53 -9.95 10.52
N ASP A 5 -10.71 -9.46 9.58
CA ASP A 5 -10.01 -8.19 9.71
C ASP A 5 -11.00 -7.01 9.68
N MET A 6 -10.69 -5.97 10.45
CA MET A 6 -11.43 -4.70 10.45
C MET A 6 -10.85 -3.74 9.41
N VAL A 7 -11.73 -3.04 8.71
CA VAL A 7 -11.41 -2.20 7.56
C VAL A 7 -12.28 -0.95 7.54
N ARG A 8 -11.79 0.13 6.93
CA ARG A 8 -12.50 1.42 6.87
C ARG A 8 -13.29 1.50 5.55
N VAL A 9 -14.60 1.53 5.64
CA VAL A 9 -15.51 1.54 4.50
C VAL A 9 -16.05 2.94 4.30
N VAL A 10 -16.18 3.37 3.05
CA VAL A 10 -16.93 4.58 2.69
C VAL A 10 -18.38 4.19 2.45
N LYS A 11 -19.32 4.84 3.14
CA LYS A 11 -20.76 4.68 2.91
C LYS A 11 -21.37 6.03 2.54
N GLU A 12 -22.21 6.02 1.53
CA GLU A 12 -23.04 7.18 1.20
C GLU A 12 -24.31 7.16 2.04
N MET A 13 -24.58 8.24 2.77
CA MET A 13 -25.78 8.47 3.57
C MET A 13 -26.29 9.88 3.29
N ASP A 14 -27.56 10.00 2.89
CA ASP A 14 -28.23 11.29 2.61
C ASP A 14 -27.41 12.24 1.69
N GLY A 15 -26.76 11.67 0.67
CA GLY A 15 -25.93 12.41 -0.30
C GLY A 15 -24.58 12.88 0.24
N ARG A 16 -24.14 12.37 1.41
CA ARG A 16 -22.83 12.62 2.00
C ARG A 16 -22.05 11.31 2.12
N GLN A 17 -20.74 11.38 1.88
CA GLN A 17 -19.85 10.26 2.13
C GLN A 17 -19.37 10.29 3.58
N GLU A 18 -19.66 9.24 4.33
CA GLU A 18 -19.19 9.04 5.69
C GLU A 18 -18.27 7.83 5.77
N PHE A 19 -17.25 7.94 6.62
CA PHE A 19 -16.31 6.86 6.89
C PHE A 19 -16.76 6.03 8.08
N MET A 20 -16.80 4.73 7.91
CA MET A 20 -17.14 3.78 8.97
C MET A 20 -16.16 2.62 9.02
N TYR A 21 -16.28 1.80 10.06
CA TYR A 21 -15.52 0.56 10.16
C TYR A 21 -16.44 -0.64 9.95
N GLY A 22 -15.92 -1.65 9.27
CA GLY A 22 -16.59 -2.91 9.06
C GLY A 22 -15.63 -4.09 9.12
N ARG A 23 -16.17 -5.28 9.33
CA ARG A 23 -15.44 -6.54 9.40
C ARG A 23 -15.59 -7.32 8.11
N ILE A 24 -14.49 -7.82 7.57
CA ILE A 24 -14.54 -8.65 6.37
C ILE A 24 -15.10 -10.01 6.71
N THR A 25 -16.18 -10.39 6.04
CA THR A 25 -16.81 -11.69 6.21
C THR A 25 -16.35 -12.68 5.16
N ASP A 26 -16.21 -12.25 3.91
CA ASP A 26 -15.91 -13.12 2.78
C ASP A 26 -15.14 -12.44 1.66
N PHE A 27 -14.45 -13.23 0.83
CA PHE A 27 -13.82 -12.77 -0.41
C PHE A 27 -14.50 -13.36 -1.64
N TYR A 28 -14.58 -12.57 -2.71
CA TYR A 28 -15.23 -12.98 -3.96
C TYR A 28 -14.38 -12.74 -5.21
N LYS A 29 -14.69 -13.51 -6.26
CA LYS A 29 -14.11 -13.50 -7.61
C LYS A 29 -14.79 -12.44 -8.50
N PRO A 30 -14.21 -12.09 -9.66
CA PRO A 30 -14.86 -11.19 -10.63
C PRO A 30 -16.27 -11.63 -11.05
N ASP A 31 -16.54 -12.95 -11.07
CA ASP A 31 -17.86 -13.53 -11.39
C ASP A 31 -18.87 -13.45 -10.22
N GLY A 32 -18.52 -12.77 -9.12
CA GLY A 32 -19.36 -12.61 -7.93
C GLY A 32 -19.42 -13.84 -7.03
N ARG A 33 -18.77 -14.97 -7.38
CA ARG A 33 -18.74 -16.17 -6.54
C ARG A 33 -17.70 -16.05 -5.43
N GLN A 34 -18.02 -16.62 -4.27
CA GLN A 34 -17.10 -16.67 -3.14
C GLN A 34 -15.90 -17.59 -3.44
N TYR A 35 -14.73 -17.24 -2.90
CA TYR A 35 -13.60 -18.16 -2.90
C TYR A 35 -13.78 -19.25 -1.84
N ARG A 36 -13.66 -20.51 -2.26
CA ARG A 36 -13.80 -21.67 -1.36
C ARG A 36 -12.54 -21.99 -0.53
N ARG A 37 -11.43 -21.27 -0.74
CA ARG A 37 -10.14 -21.50 -0.09
C ARG A 37 -9.51 -20.15 0.26
N LYS A 38 -8.50 -20.17 1.14
CA LYS A 38 -7.64 -18.99 1.36
C LYS A 38 -7.05 -18.55 0.03
N VAL A 39 -7.35 -17.31 -0.34
CA VAL A 39 -6.84 -16.72 -1.56
C VAL A 39 -5.72 -15.76 -1.24
N ALA A 40 -4.73 -15.79 -2.12
CA ALA A 40 -3.77 -14.72 -2.21
C ALA A 40 -4.55 -13.46 -2.62
N LYS A 41 -4.74 -13.19 -3.91
CA LYS A 41 -5.30 -11.93 -4.43
C LYS A 41 -6.82 -12.02 -4.68
N PRO A 42 -7.69 -11.48 -3.81
CA PRO A 42 -9.13 -11.49 -4.04
C PRO A 42 -9.55 -10.28 -4.88
N PHE A 43 -10.65 -10.42 -5.63
CA PHE A 43 -11.19 -9.31 -6.44
C PHE A 43 -11.95 -8.29 -5.57
N GLY A 44 -12.70 -8.76 -4.57
CA GLY A 44 -13.36 -7.90 -3.60
C GLY A 44 -13.70 -8.62 -2.30
N ALA A 45 -14.34 -7.90 -1.37
CA ALA A 45 -14.75 -8.40 -0.07
C ALA A 45 -16.22 -8.10 0.25
N TYR A 46 -16.85 -8.99 1.00
CA TYR A 46 -18.05 -8.65 1.78
C TYR A 46 -17.61 -8.08 3.11
N VAL A 47 -18.29 -7.00 3.51
CA VAL A 47 -18.01 -6.31 4.76
C VAL A 47 -19.31 -6.12 5.53
N ASP A 48 -19.29 -6.52 6.80
CA ASP A 48 -20.35 -6.24 7.76
C ASP A 48 -19.97 -5.00 8.57
N LEU A 49 -20.79 -3.96 8.51
CA LEU A 49 -20.57 -2.72 9.25
C LEU A 49 -20.93 -2.93 10.74
N ILE A 50 -20.20 -2.23 11.62
CA ILE A 50 -20.41 -2.31 13.08
C ILE A 50 -21.85 -1.90 13.47
N GLU A 51 -22.49 -1.03 12.70
CA GLU A 51 -23.85 -0.54 12.96
C GLU A 51 -24.98 -1.46 12.44
N GLY A 52 -24.70 -2.74 12.22
CA GLY A 52 -25.72 -3.76 11.91
C GLY A 52 -26.16 -3.83 10.45
N TYR A 53 -25.46 -3.16 9.54
CA TYR A 53 -25.66 -3.29 8.10
C TYR A 53 -24.73 -4.38 7.55
N SER A 54 -25.31 -5.49 7.09
CA SER A 54 -24.57 -6.63 6.52
C SER A 54 -24.70 -6.72 5.00
N GLY A 55 -23.61 -7.09 4.32
CA GLY A 55 -23.71 -7.67 2.97
C GLY A 55 -23.46 -6.78 1.74
N ALA A 56 -22.93 -5.56 1.87
CA ALA A 56 -22.50 -4.84 0.66
C ALA A 56 -21.22 -5.47 0.09
N ARG A 57 -21.30 -6.00 -1.14
CA ARG A 57 -20.12 -6.34 -1.94
C ARG A 57 -19.39 -5.06 -2.28
N ARG A 58 -18.12 -4.98 -1.93
CA ARG A 58 -17.31 -3.79 -2.19
C ARG A 58 -15.96 -4.21 -2.79
N PRO A 59 -15.50 -3.53 -3.86
CA PRO A 59 -14.11 -3.58 -4.28
C PRO A 59 -13.17 -3.30 -3.10
N LEU A 60 -11.99 -3.90 -3.08
CA LEU A 60 -11.05 -3.69 -1.97
C LEU A 60 -10.61 -2.24 -1.79
N ALA A 61 -10.65 -1.44 -2.87
CA ALA A 61 -10.44 0.01 -2.86
C ALA A 61 -11.48 0.77 -2.04
N GLU A 62 -12.76 0.39 -2.12
CA GLU A 62 -13.83 1.08 -1.39
C GLU A 62 -13.79 0.75 0.12
N VAL A 63 -13.15 -0.37 0.45
CA VAL A 63 -13.02 -0.94 1.80
C VAL A 63 -11.72 -0.50 2.50
N THR A 64 -10.80 0.12 1.75
CA THR A 64 -9.54 0.67 2.28
C THR A 64 -9.37 2.01 1.60
N PRO A 65 -9.69 3.15 2.25
CA PRO A 65 -9.89 4.41 1.54
C PRO A 65 -8.62 4.84 0.82
N VAL A 66 -8.64 4.61 -0.47
CA VAL A 66 -7.56 4.83 -1.42
C VAL A 66 -7.08 6.28 -1.38
N ALA A 67 -7.98 7.26 -1.28
CA ALA A 67 -7.62 8.67 -1.44
C ALA A 67 -6.70 9.22 -0.34
N GLU A 68 -6.66 8.63 0.86
CA GLU A 68 -5.74 9.08 1.91
C GLU A 68 -4.31 8.55 1.71
N ASP A 69 -4.19 7.38 1.07
CA ASP A 69 -2.91 6.70 0.85
C ASP A 69 -2.15 7.23 -0.36
N PHE A 70 -2.82 7.99 -1.23
CA PHE A 70 -2.23 8.54 -2.45
C PHE A 70 -2.14 10.07 -2.45
N GLU A 71 -1.11 10.58 -3.09
CA GLU A 71 -0.95 11.96 -3.50
C GLU A 71 -1.02 12.03 -5.03
N PHE A 72 -1.82 12.97 -5.54
CA PHE A 72 -2.03 13.14 -6.97
C PHE A 72 -1.36 14.42 -7.43
N ILE A 73 -0.38 14.27 -8.32
CA ILE A 73 0.36 15.38 -8.92
C ILE A 73 -0.12 15.54 -10.36
N THR A 74 -0.66 16.72 -10.69
CA THR A 74 -1.20 17.04 -12.01
C THR A 74 -0.39 18.09 -12.77
N ASP A 75 0.59 18.72 -12.12
CA ASP A 75 1.48 19.67 -12.81
C ASP A 75 2.30 18.94 -13.89
N PRO A 76 2.16 19.29 -15.19
CA PRO A 76 2.82 18.58 -16.28
C PRO A 76 4.35 18.48 -16.12
N SER A 77 5.01 19.50 -15.57
CA SER A 77 6.45 19.45 -15.29
C SER A 77 6.80 18.33 -14.32
N GLU A 78 6.01 18.14 -13.27
CA GLU A 78 6.23 17.11 -12.26
C GLU A 78 5.77 15.71 -12.68
N VAL A 79 4.71 15.65 -13.49
CA VAL A 79 4.21 14.40 -14.09
C VAL A 79 5.27 13.80 -15.00
N HIS A 80 5.94 14.63 -15.79
CA HIS A 80 6.95 14.20 -16.77
C HIS A 80 8.40 14.39 -16.32
N ARG A 81 8.64 14.82 -15.08
CA ARG A 81 9.98 14.96 -14.51
C ARG A 81 10.76 13.64 -14.64
N GLY A 82 11.89 13.68 -15.35
CA GLY A 82 12.75 12.52 -15.62
C GLY A 82 12.38 11.73 -16.87
N ALA A 83 11.57 12.28 -17.79
CA ALA A 83 11.36 11.69 -19.10
C ALA A 83 12.66 11.75 -19.95
N PHE A 84 13.31 10.60 -20.13
CA PHE A 84 14.49 10.46 -20.98
C PHE A 84 14.06 9.84 -22.31
N GLY A 85 13.54 10.66 -23.22
CA GLY A 85 13.13 10.21 -24.55
C GLY A 85 12.78 11.37 -25.47
N PRO A 86 12.74 11.14 -26.79
CA PRO A 86 12.53 12.20 -27.79
C PRO A 86 11.17 12.89 -27.68
N ALA A 87 10.17 12.22 -27.09
CA ALA A 87 8.85 12.80 -26.85
C ALA A 87 8.79 13.67 -25.58
N GLY A 88 9.82 13.68 -24.73
CA GLY A 88 9.86 14.51 -23.51
C GLY A 88 8.75 14.20 -22.49
N MET A 89 8.09 13.05 -22.60
CA MET A 89 6.91 12.71 -21.83
C MET A 89 6.96 11.28 -21.29
N LEU A 90 6.30 11.07 -20.15
CA LEU A 90 6.03 9.76 -19.58
C LEU A 90 4.65 9.28 -20.02
N TRP A 91 4.54 7.96 -20.21
CA TRP A 91 3.34 7.30 -20.71
C TRP A 91 2.52 6.70 -19.58
N CYS A 92 1.21 6.61 -19.78
CA CYS A 92 0.30 5.92 -18.88
C CYS A 92 0.71 4.44 -18.72
N MET A 93 0.84 4.01 -17.46
CA MET A 93 1.19 2.64 -17.10
C MET A 93 -0.01 1.68 -17.08
N GLY A 94 -1.24 2.21 -17.02
CA GLY A 94 -2.47 1.42 -17.13
C GLY A 94 -2.87 1.09 -18.58
N CYS A 95 -2.39 1.86 -19.56
CA CYS A 95 -2.73 1.63 -20.95
C CYS A 95 -2.08 0.35 -21.51
N PRO A 96 -2.78 -0.39 -22.40
CA PRO A 96 -2.19 -1.51 -23.12
C PRO A 96 -1.05 -1.03 -24.02
N ARG A 97 0.04 -1.81 -24.05
CA ARG A 97 1.15 -1.62 -24.99
C ARG A 97 0.75 -2.19 -26.38
N PRO A 98 1.21 -1.62 -27.50
CA PRO A 98 2.34 -0.69 -27.62
C PRO A 98 1.97 0.80 -27.71
N TYR A 99 0.69 1.17 -27.72
CA TYR A 99 0.23 2.56 -27.92
C TYR A 99 -0.39 3.16 -26.64
N PRO A 100 0.41 3.40 -25.59
CA PRO A 100 -0.11 4.01 -24.38
C PRO A 100 -0.42 5.49 -24.59
N ASN A 101 -1.45 5.99 -23.92
CA ASN A 101 -1.71 7.42 -23.88
C ASN A 101 -0.63 8.15 -23.05
N PRO A 102 -0.38 9.44 -23.33
CA PRO A 102 0.34 10.34 -22.44
C PRO A 102 -0.19 10.27 -21.01
N ALA A 103 0.69 10.30 -20.01
CA ALA A 103 0.26 10.49 -18.65
C ALA A 103 -0.17 11.93 -18.40
N SER A 104 -1.28 12.12 -17.69
CA SER A 104 -1.78 13.42 -17.24
C SER A 104 -1.64 13.59 -15.73
N VAL A 105 -1.52 12.49 -14.99
CA VAL A 105 -1.36 12.49 -13.54
C VAL A 105 -0.23 11.56 -13.12
N LYS A 106 0.42 11.92 -12.03
CA LYS A 106 1.37 11.08 -11.31
C LYS A 106 0.80 10.78 -9.93
N VAL A 107 0.52 9.51 -9.71
CA VAL A 107 -0.01 8.96 -8.46
C VAL A 107 1.17 8.52 -7.62
N LEU A 108 1.31 9.08 -6.42
CA LEU A 108 2.33 8.73 -5.45
C LEU A 108 1.66 8.03 -4.26
N HIS A 109 2.03 6.79 -3.98
CA HIS A 109 1.59 6.13 -2.76
C HIS A 109 2.42 6.64 -1.58
N LYS A 110 1.81 7.34 -0.62
CA LYS A 110 2.49 8.05 0.47
C LYS A 110 3.31 7.11 1.35
N ALA A 111 2.79 5.92 1.66
CA ALA A 111 3.50 4.98 2.51
C ALA A 111 4.71 4.36 1.80
N THR A 112 4.55 3.91 0.55
CA THR A 112 5.63 3.17 -0.15
C THR A 112 6.54 4.03 -1.01
N GLY A 113 6.17 5.29 -1.27
CA GLY A 113 6.87 6.17 -2.19
C GLY A 113 6.78 5.74 -3.66
N VAL A 114 6.01 4.70 -3.99
CA VAL A 114 5.82 4.20 -5.35
C VAL A 114 5.10 5.26 -6.18
N LYS A 115 5.68 5.58 -7.34
CA LYS A 115 5.18 6.58 -8.29
C LYS A 115 4.70 5.87 -9.55
N THR A 116 3.46 6.15 -9.93
CA THR A 116 2.85 5.61 -11.15
C THR A 116 2.29 6.76 -11.99
N GLN A 117 2.54 6.72 -13.29
CA GLN A 117 1.99 7.68 -14.24
C GLN A 117 0.72 7.11 -14.89
N LEU A 118 -0.37 7.88 -14.90
CA LEU A 118 -1.67 7.49 -15.47
C LEU A 118 -2.19 8.59 -16.40
N CYS A 119 -2.97 8.21 -17.42
CA CYS A 119 -3.79 9.14 -18.20
C CYS A 119 -5.16 9.31 -17.54
N ASP A 120 -5.94 10.30 -17.97
CA ASP A 120 -7.27 10.58 -17.40
C ASP A 120 -8.21 9.37 -17.42
N THR A 121 -8.13 8.55 -18.48
CA THR A 121 -8.96 7.34 -18.62
C THR A 121 -8.67 6.27 -17.55
N HIS A 122 -7.42 6.16 -17.10
CA HIS A 122 -7.01 5.14 -16.13
C HIS A 122 -6.75 5.75 -14.75
N ASN A 123 -7.03 7.04 -14.56
CA ASN A 123 -6.95 7.69 -13.27
C ASN A 123 -8.27 7.51 -12.53
N ASP A 124 -8.59 6.26 -12.21
CA ASP A 124 -9.84 5.87 -11.56
C ASP A 124 -9.57 5.05 -10.28
N GLU A 125 -10.64 4.89 -9.49
CA GLU A 125 -10.59 4.19 -8.21
C GLU A 125 -10.16 2.72 -8.35
N GLU A 126 -10.48 2.07 -9.47
CA GLU A 126 -10.07 0.69 -9.73
C GLU A 126 -8.55 0.58 -9.90
N GLN A 127 -7.96 1.46 -10.69
CA GLN A 127 -6.53 1.50 -10.92
C GLN A 127 -5.77 1.86 -9.64
N TRP A 128 -6.29 2.80 -8.85
CA TRP A 128 -5.70 3.14 -7.56
C TRP A 128 -5.78 1.99 -6.56
N ALA A 129 -6.87 1.21 -6.56
CA ALA A 129 -7.00 -0.02 -5.78
C ALA A 129 -5.85 -0.99 -6.05
N GLN A 130 -5.53 -1.18 -7.34
CA GLN A 130 -4.47 -2.07 -7.79
C GLN A 130 -3.09 -1.58 -7.35
N LEU A 131 -2.89 -0.26 -7.32
CA LEU A 131 -1.65 0.34 -6.82
C LEU A 131 -1.51 0.17 -5.30
N GLY A 132 -2.60 0.30 -4.54
CA GLY A 132 -2.60 0.18 -3.08
C GLY A 132 -2.50 -1.27 -2.60
N HIS A 133 -2.87 -2.21 -3.47
CA HIS A 133 -2.83 -3.63 -3.19
C HIS A 133 -1.43 -4.13 -2.81
N GLN A 134 -0.37 -3.70 -3.52
CA GLN A 134 1.00 -4.18 -3.25
C GLN A 134 1.48 -3.91 -1.80
N PRO A 135 1.39 -2.69 -1.26
CA PRO A 135 1.70 -2.41 0.14
C PRO A 135 0.93 -3.30 1.13
N LEU A 136 -0.36 -3.57 0.86
CA LEU A 136 -1.18 -4.47 1.67
C LEU A 136 -0.69 -5.93 1.61
N TRP A 137 -0.09 -6.35 0.49
CA TRP A 137 0.58 -7.64 0.36
C TRP A 137 1.85 -7.72 1.16
N ASP A 138 2.68 -6.69 1.08
CA ASP A 138 3.95 -6.65 1.78
C ASP A 138 3.72 -6.68 3.30
N ALA A 139 2.73 -5.91 3.79
CA ALA A 139 2.29 -5.96 5.18
C ALA A 139 1.80 -7.35 5.60
N ARG A 140 1.02 -8.01 4.73
CA ARG A 140 0.52 -9.37 5.00
C ARG A 140 1.63 -10.41 5.03
N GLY A 141 2.56 -10.36 4.08
CA GLY A 141 3.69 -11.28 3.97
C GLY A 141 4.70 -11.09 5.10
N SER A 142 4.79 -9.88 5.62
CA SER A 142 5.72 -9.51 6.70
C SER A 142 5.06 -9.51 8.08
N ARG A 143 3.83 -9.99 8.22
CA ARG A 143 3.04 -9.88 9.46
C ARG A 143 3.81 -10.32 10.70
N ASP A 144 4.42 -11.51 10.64
CA ASP A 144 5.11 -12.08 11.80
C ASP A 144 6.35 -11.25 12.18
N VAL A 145 7.03 -10.68 11.19
CA VAL A 145 8.17 -9.77 11.39
C VAL A 145 7.73 -8.45 12.00
N ILE A 146 6.62 -7.88 11.52
CA ILE A 146 6.03 -6.64 12.07
C ILE A 146 5.61 -6.85 13.52
N GLU A 147 4.91 -7.96 13.81
CA GLU A 147 4.46 -8.29 15.17
C GLU A 147 5.64 -8.52 16.12
N ASP A 148 6.70 -9.19 15.66
CA ASP A 148 7.91 -9.41 16.45
C ASP A 148 8.65 -8.10 16.73
N LEU A 149 8.86 -7.24 15.73
CA LEU A 149 9.50 -5.93 15.92
C LEU A 149 8.65 -4.95 16.75
N ALA A 150 7.33 -5.10 16.74
CA ALA A 150 6.46 -4.31 17.61
C ALA A 150 6.63 -4.70 19.09
N ARG A 151 6.90 -5.97 19.37
CA ARG A 151 7.14 -6.48 20.73
C ARG A 151 8.60 -6.29 21.17
N ASN A 152 9.54 -6.48 20.25
CA ASN A 152 10.98 -6.50 20.48
C ASN A 152 11.68 -5.51 19.51
N PRO A 153 11.44 -4.20 19.65
CA PRO A 153 11.95 -3.18 18.70
C PRO A 153 13.49 -3.12 18.63
N GLU A 154 14.17 -3.54 19.69
CA GLU A 154 15.63 -3.59 19.79
C GLU A 154 16.29 -4.62 18.87
N LYS A 155 15.54 -5.59 18.31
CA LYS A 155 16.08 -6.60 17.39
C LYS A 155 16.71 -5.99 16.12
N LEU A 156 16.29 -4.80 15.69
CA LEU A 156 16.92 -4.11 14.54
C LEU A 156 18.33 -3.57 14.87
N VAL A 157 18.60 -3.30 16.15
CA VAL A 157 19.84 -2.67 16.62
C VAL A 157 20.77 -3.64 17.33
N GLY A 158 20.49 -4.95 17.24
CA GLY A 158 21.38 -5.99 17.73
C GLY A 158 22.74 -5.99 17.01
N PRO A 159 23.71 -6.80 17.47
CA PRO A 159 25.08 -6.82 16.96
C PRO A 159 25.15 -6.92 15.42
N VAL A 160 26.20 -6.37 14.82
CA VAL A 160 26.38 -6.37 13.34
C VAL A 160 26.50 -7.81 12.82
N GLU A 161 27.22 -8.65 13.56
CA GLU A 161 27.47 -10.06 13.23
C GLU A 161 26.25 -10.97 13.52
N ASP A 162 25.22 -10.47 14.19
CA ASP A 162 24.02 -11.25 14.44
C ASP A 162 23.19 -11.37 13.15
N TRP A 163 23.01 -12.62 12.70
CA TRP A 163 22.33 -12.93 11.45
C TRP A 163 20.85 -12.52 11.48
N GLU A 164 20.18 -12.62 12.63
CA GLU A 164 18.76 -12.29 12.78
C GLU A 164 18.58 -10.78 12.65
N SER A 165 19.37 -10.01 13.40
CA SER A 165 19.40 -8.54 13.30
C SER A 165 19.77 -8.09 11.89
N HIS A 166 20.74 -8.73 11.23
CA HIS A 166 21.10 -8.42 9.84
C HIS A 166 19.92 -8.62 8.88
N ARG A 167 19.24 -9.78 8.95
CA ARG A 167 18.07 -10.08 8.12
C ARG A 167 16.94 -9.08 8.35
N LEU A 168 16.71 -8.68 9.59
CA LEU A 168 15.69 -7.68 9.93
C LEU A 168 16.05 -6.29 9.40
N ARG A 169 17.33 -5.91 9.41
CA ARG A 169 17.81 -4.65 8.82
C ARG A 169 17.67 -4.62 7.30
N GLU A 170 17.97 -5.71 6.61
CA GLU A 170 17.72 -5.85 5.17
C GLU A 170 16.23 -5.70 4.86
N TRP A 171 15.37 -6.41 5.60
CA TRP A 171 13.92 -6.28 5.48
C TRP A 171 13.46 -4.83 5.73
N ALA A 172 13.94 -4.16 6.76
CA ALA A 172 13.62 -2.77 7.07
C ALA A 172 14.14 -1.79 6.00
N GLY A 173 15.21 -2.14 5.28
CA GLY A 173 15.70 -1.38 4.13
C GLY A 173 14.78 -1.51 2.90
N ILE A 174 14.21 -2.69 2.68
CA ILE A 174 13.28 -2.96 1.56
C ILE A 174 11.88 -2.41 1.87
N PHE A 175 11.42 -2.54 3.11
CA PHE A 175 10.05 -2.19 3.54
C PHE A 175 10.03 -1.18 4.69
N PRO A 176 10.64 0.02 4.55
CA PRO A 176 10.77 0.98 5.64
C PRO A 176 9.42 1.44 6.21
N TYR A 177 8.37 1.45 5.39
CA TYR A 177 7.01 1.83 5.76
C TYR A 177 6.25 0.78 6.58
N LEU A 178 6.79 -0.44 6.68
CA LEU A 178 6.22 -1.51 7.52
C LEU A 178 6.91 -1.60 8.88
N VAL A 179 8.02 -0.88 9.08
CA VAL A 179 8.77 -0.91 10.33
C VAL A 179 7.96 -0.21 11.42
N PRO A 180 7.64 -0.89 12.55
CA PRO A 180 6.95 -0.26 13.67
C PRO A 180 7.72 0.97 14.16
N GLN A 181 7.01 2.06 14.47
CA GLN A 181 7.61 3.37 14.76
C GLN A 181 8.81 3.30 15.72
N LYS A 182 8.63 2.67 16.88
CA LYS A 182 9.70 2.55 17.89
C LYS A 182 10.93 1.78 17.39
N ALA A 183 10.73 0.73 16.60
CA ALA A 183 11.83 -0.02 15.98
C ALA A 183 12.54 0.82 14.90
N GLY A 184 11.78 1.62 14.16
CA GLY A 184 12.29 2.56 13.16
C GLY A 184 13.14 3.68 13.75
N GLU A 185 12.70 4.27 14.87
CA GLU A 185 13.45 5.29 15.62
C GLU A 185 14.79 4.75 16.13
N LEU A 186 14.79 3.56 16.76
CA LEU A 186 16.01 2.90 17.22
C LEU A 186 16.95 2.60 16.04
N TYR A 187 16.41 2.09 14.94
CA TYR A 187 17.21 1.77 13.77
C TYR A 187 17.81 3.01 13.10
N ALA A 188 17.09 4.13 13.06
CA ALA A 188 17.61 5.41 12.58
C ALA A 188 18.81 5.87 13.42
N ALA A 189 18.67 5.89 14.76
CA ALA A 189 19.75 6.26 15.67
C ALA A 189 20.96 5.32 15.55
N TRP A 190 20.73 4.02 15.38
CA TRP A 190 21.80 3.04 15.15
C TRP A 190 22.56 3.32 13.85
N LYS A 191 21.88 3.63 12.75
CA LYS A 191 22.52 3.97 11.46
C LYS A 191 23.39 5.23 11.57
N GLU A 192 22.93 6.24 12.31
CA GLU A 192 23.70 7.46 12.57
C GLU A 192 24.99 7.15 13.34
N ASN A 193 24.92 6.33 14.39
CA ASN A 193 26.09 5.92 15.17
C ASN A 193 27.10 5.09 14.36
N GLN A 194 26.63 4.20 13.47
CA GLN A 194 27.50 3.44 12.57
C GLN A 194 28.18 4.35 11.55
N SER A 195 27.46 5.32 10.99
CA SER A 195 28.01 6.27 10.02
C SER A 195 29.08 7.17 10.65
N ALA A 196 28.88 7.57 11.91
CA ALA A 196 29.88 8.33 12.68
C ALA A 196 31.14 7.49 13.00
N ALA A 197 30.99 6.19 13.27
CA ALA A 197 32.11 5.29 13.56
C ALA A 197 32.96 4.95 12.32
N VAL A 198 32.37 4.96 11.11
CA VAL A 198 33.10 4.72 9.85
C VAL A 198 33.84 5.97 9.35
N ALA A 199 33.42 7.16 9.80
CA ALA A 199 34.04 8.44 9.45
C ALA A 199 35.18 8.87 10.41
N ALA A 200 35.38 8.15 11.51
CA ALA A 200 36.43 8.37 12.51
C ALA A 200 37.60 7.41 12.33
#